data_AF-K2DVA8-F1
#
_entry.id   AF-K2DVA8-F1
#
_cell.length_a   1.000
_cell.length_b   1.000
_cell.length_c   1.000
_cell.angle_alpha   90.00
_cell.angle_beta   90.00
_cell.angle_gamma   90.00
#
_symmetry.space_group_name_H-M   'P 1'
#
loop_
_entity.id
_entity.type
_entity.pdbx_description
1 polymer ?
#
loop_
_entity_poly.entity_id
_entity_poly.type
_entity_poly.pdbx_seq_one_letter_code
_entity_poly.pdbx_strand_id
1 'polypeptide(L)'
;MDARPLAQEVFNTAFGRPRNARSDEYKLGVLNCLKVRLDGARNVTCPYPEGSAQADAYYAGVDEGRSLAPVDQAPTGFDDADDETPLSLRL
;
A
#
# COMPACT_ATOMS: atom_id res chain seq x y z
N MET A 1 15.64 -4.68 20.26
CA MET A 1 14.29 -4.74 19.66
C MET A 1 14.30 -3.74 18.53
N ASP A 2 14.38 -4.20 17.29
CA ASP A 2 14.30 -3.31 16.13
C ASP A 2 12.92 -2.65 16.14
N ALA A 3 12.90 -1.33 16.30
CA ALA A 3 11.67 -0.56 16.24
C ALA A 3 11.15 -0.59 14.80
N ARG A 4 10.01 -1.23 14.56
CA ARG A 4 9.34 -1.17 13.26
C ARG A 4 8.94 0.29 13.01
N PRO A 5 9.32 0.89 11.86
CA PRO A 5 8.92 2.26 11.54
C PRO A 5 7.39 2.35 11.46
N LEU A 6 6.85 3.46 11.95
CA LEU A 6 5.41 3.73 11.87
C LEU A 6 5.01 4.16 10.46
N ALA A 7 3.78 3.86 10.04
CA ALA A 7 3.29 4.25 8.72
C ALA A 7 3.45 5.74 8.42
N GLN A 8 3.20 6.59 9.43
CA GLN A 8 3.31 8.03 9.29
C GLN A 8 4.77 8.48 9.08
N GLU A 9 5.76 7.79 9.66
CA GLU A 9 7.18 8.14 9.52
C GLU A 9 7.67 7.83 8.10
N VAL A 10 7.28 6.67 7.57
CA VAL A 10 7.58 6.27 6.18
C VAL A 10 6.90 7.25 5.20
N PHE A 11 5.63 7.58 5.45
CA PHE A 11 4.90 8.56 4.64
C PHE A 11 5.56 9.95 4.66
N ASN A 12 5.90 10.46 5.85
CA ASN A 12 6.56 11.76 6.00
C ASN A 12 7.93 11.77 5.33
N THR A 13 8.66 10.67 5.35
CA THR A 13 9.95 10.56 4.67
C THR A 13 9.78 10.65 3.14
N ALA A 14 8.73 10.02 2.60
CA ALA A 14 8.43 10.01 1.18
C ALA A 14 7.87 11.34 0.65
N PHE A 15 7.05 12.05 1.45
CA PHE A 15 6.32 13.26 1.02
C PHE A 15 6.72 14.55 1.74
N GLY A 16 7.59 14.49 2.73
CA GLY A 16 8.13 15.67 3.44
C GLY A 16 9.28 16.36 2.69
N ARG A 17 9.68 15.84 1.52
CA ARG A 17 10.71 16.42 0.65
C ARG A 17 10.07 16.98 -0.63
N PRO A 18 10.67 17.99 -1.28
CA PRO A 18 10.19 18.48 -2.57
C PRO A 18 10.13 17.35 -3.59
N ARG A 19 8.95 17.09 -4.12
CA ARG A 19 8.67 16.09 -5.16
C ARG A 19 7.62 16.66 -6.12
N ASN A 20 7.40 16.02 -7.26
CA ASN A 20 6.26 16.36 -8.11
C ASN A 20 4.98 16.28 -7.28
N ALA A 21 4.14 17.31 -7.40
CA ALA A 21 2.88 17.37 -6.67
C ALA A 21 2.06 16.10 -6.98
N ARG A 22 1.74 15.35 -5.93
CA ARG A 22 0.81 14.22 -5.98
C ARG A 22 -0.53 14.67 -5.42
N SER A 23 -1.60 14.16 -6.00
CA SER A 23 -2.96 14.43 -5.54
C SER A 23 -3.17 13.87 -4.12
N ASP A 24 -4.22 14.33 -3.44
CA ASP A 24 -4.50 13.90 -2.07
C ASP A 24 -5.03 12.47 -2.03
N GLU A 25 -5.76 12.03 -3.07
CA GLU A 25 -6.22 10.66 -3.26
C GLU A 25 -5.05 9.69 -3.32
N TYR A 26 -4.01 10.05 -4.08
CA TYR A 26 -2.79 9.27 -4.22
C TYR A 26 -2.08 9.11 -2.88
N LYS A 27 -1.89 10.22 -2.16
CA LYS A 27 -1.26 10.21 -0.84
C LYS A 27 -2.07 9.40 0.17
N LEU A 28 -3.41 9.48 0.11
CA LEU A 28 -4.28 8.69 0.96
C LEU A 28 -4.09 7.19 0.72
N GLY A 29 -4.00 6.76 -0.54
CA GLY A 29 -3.69 5.37 -0.91
C GLY A 29 -2.36 4.88 -0.35
N VAL A 30 -1.30 5.69 -0.49
CA VAL A 30 0.02 5.36 0.07
C VAL A 30 -0.06 5.18 1.59
N LEU A 31 -0.60 6.17 2.30
CA LEU A 31 -0.68 6.14 3.76
C LEU A 31 -1.52 4.96 4.27
N ASN A 32 -2.64 4.68 3.60
CA ASN A 32 -3.52 3.57 3.93
C ASN A 32 -2.83 2.22 3.76
N CYS A 33 -2.09 2.01 2.67
CA CYS A 33 -1.27 0.82 2.49
C CYS A 33 -0.22 0.67 3.59
N LEU A 34 0.48 1.75 3.93
CA LEU A 34 1.49 1.73 4.99
C LEU A 34 0.88 1.42 6.36
N LYS A 35 -0.30 1.95 6.69
CA LYS A 35 -1.03 1.64 7.93
C LYS A 35 -1.41 0.16 8.01
N VAL A 36 -1.81 -0.46 6.91
CA VAL A 36 -2.10 -1.89 6.87
C VAL A 36 -0.82 -2.70 7.10
N ARG A 37 0.25 -2.40 6.37
CA ARG A 37 1.50 -3.19 6.41
C ARG A 37 2.31 -2.99 7.69
N LEU A 38 2.37 -1.78 8.24
CA LEU A 38 3.27 -1.42 9.35
C LEU A 38 2.55 -1.30 10.69
N ASP A 39 1.34 -0.75 10.70
CA ASP A 39 0.58 -0.51 11.93
C ASP A 39 -0.47 -1.61 12.19
N GLY A 40 -0.70 -2.52 11.23
CA GLY A 40 -1.69 -3.60 11.34
C GLY A 40 -3.15 -3.13 11.24
N ALA A 41 -3.40 -1.99 10.60
CA ALA A 41 -4.75 -1.48 10.39
C ALA A 41 -5.61 -2.47 9.59
N ARG A 42 -6.88 -2.60 9.98
CA ARG A 42 -7.87 -3.46 9.31
C ARG A 42 -8.96 -2.60 8.65
N ASN A 43 -9.63 -3.16 7.65
CA ASN A 43 -10.79 -2.56 6.96
C ASN A 43 -10.50 -1.21 6.27
N VAL A 44 -9.32 -1.07 5.69
CA VAL A 44 -8.97 0.13 4.93
C VAL A 44 -9.48 -0.04 3.50
N THR A 45 -10.46 0.77 3.11
CA THR A 45 -11.10 0.72 1.78
C THR A 45 -10.84 1.99 0.98
N CYS A 46 -10.99 1.93 -0.34
CA CYS A 46 -11.00 3.13 -1.18
C CYS A 46 -12.29 3.92 -0.91
N PRO A 47 -12.23 5.22 -0.56
CA PRO A 47 -13.42 6.03 -0.29
C PRO A 47 -14.04 6.63 -1.55
N TYR A 48 -13.40 6.48 -2.71
CA TYR A 48 -13.81 7.09 -3.97
C TYR A 48 -14.68 6.14 -4.79
N PRO A 49 -15.59 6.66 -5.63
CA PRO A 49 -16.41 5.83 -6.51
C PRO A 49 -15.55 4.94 -7.41
N GLU A 50 -15.94 3.68 -7.57
CA GLU A 50 -15.26 2.74 -8.46
C GLU A 50 -15.25 3.27 -9.91
N GLY A 51 -14.11 3.12 -10.60
CA GLY A 51 -13.91 3.61 -11.97
C GLY A 51 -13.75 5.14 -12.08
N SER A 52 -13.65 5.87 -10.97
CA SER A 52 -13.33 7.30 -11.00
C SER A 52 -11.82 7.55 -11.06
N ALA A 53 -11.44 8.70 -11.61
CA ALA A 53 -10.03 9.13 -11.62
C ALA A 53 -9.43 9.24 -10.21
N GLN A 54 -10.25 9.57 -9.21
CA GLN A 54 -9.85 9.58 -7.80
C GLN A 54 -9.54 8.17 -7.28
N ALA A 55 -10.36 7.18 -7.64
CA ALA A 55 -10.10 5.79 -7.29
C ALA A 55 -8.83 5.28 -7.97
N ASP A 56 -8.61 5.62 -9.24
CA ASP A 56 -7.39 5.25 -9.96
C ASP A 56 -6.14 5.86 -9.29
N ALA A 57 -6.21 7.15 -8.92
CA ALA A 57 -5.14 7.81 -8.19
C ALA A 57 -4.89 7.16 -6.82
N TYR A 58 -5.96 6.80 -6.09
CA TYR A 58 -5.84 6.09 -4.82
C TYR A 58 -5.14 4.75 -4.97
N TYR A 59 -5.54 3.92 -5.93
CA TYR A 59 -4.92 2.61 -6.13
C TYR A 59 -3.47 2.71 -6.63
N ALA A 60 -3.16 3.67 -7.50
CA ALA A 60 -1.77 3.97 -7.85
C ALA A 60 -0.94 4.41 -6.63
N GLY A 61 -1.57 5.07 -5.65
CA GLY A 61 -0.97 5.38 -4.36
C GLY A 61 -0.73 4.13 -3.51
N VAL A 62 -1.70 3.20 -3.46
CA VAL A 62 -1.54 1.92 -2.75
C VAL A 62 -0.30 1.17 -3.29
N ASP A 63 -0.10 1.13 -4.61
CA ASP A 63 1.05 0.48 -5.23
C ASP A 63 2.40 1.10 -4.83
N GLU A 64 2.52 2.43 -4.80
CA GLU A 64 3.74 3.08 -4.27
C GLU A 64 3.89 2.79 -2.77
N GLY A 65 2.79 2.75 -2.00
CA GLY A 65 2.80 2.35 -0.59
C GLY A 65 3.34 0.94 -0.36
N ARG A 66 3.06 -0.02 -1.25
CA ARG A 66 3.67 -1.37 -1.22
C ARG A 66 5.18 -1.30 -1.42
N SER A 67 5.60 -0.50 -2.40
CA SER A 67 7.03 -0.31 -2.73
C SER A 67 7.81 0.41 -1.63
N LEU A 68 7.15 1.27 -0.84
CA LEU A 68 7.75 2.00 0.27
C LEU A 68 7.81 1.19 1.58
N ALA A 69 6.97 0.16 1.72
CA ALA A 69 6.98 -0.67 2.91
C ALA A 69 8.23 -1.57 2.92
N PRO A 70 8.95 -1.68 4.05
CA PRO A 70 10.07 -2.62 4.18
C PRO A 70 9.62 -4.06 3.89
N VAL A 71 10.35 -4.75 3.00
CA VAL A 71 10.03 -6.10 2.50
C VAL A 71 9.96 -7.13 3.64
N ASP A 72 10.83 -7.01 4.66
CA ASP A 72 10.90 -7.93 5.81
C ASP A 72 9.81 -7.70 6.88
N GLN A 73 8.91 -6.74 6.68
CA GLN A 73 7.94 -6.33 7.70
C GLN A 73 6.48 -6.43 7.25
N ALA A 74 6.22 -6.84 6.02
CA ALA A 74 4.86 -7.08 5.56
C ALA A 74 4.28 -8.36 6.20
N PRO A 75 2.99 -8.39 6.54
CA PRO A 75 2.35 -9.64 6.92
C PRO A 75 2.46 -10.66 5.78
N THR A 76 2.87 -11.89 6.11
CA THR A 76 2.96 -13.03 5.18
C THR A 76 1.66 -13.18 4.37
N GLY A 77 1.76 -13.35 3.05
CA GLY A 77 0.60 -13.52 2.15
C GLY A 77 0.08 -12.24 1.50
N PHE A 78 0.67 -11.06 1.74
CA PHE A 78 0.23 -9.82 1.07
C PHE A 78 0.93 -9.57 -0.29
N ASP A 79 2.17 -10.03 -0.44
CA ASP A 79 2.95 -9.91 -1.69
C ASP A 79 2.95 -11.23 -2.50
N ASP A 80 2.35 -12.31 -1.99
CA ASP A 80 2.18 -13.58 -2.70
C ASP A 80 1.03 -13.48 -3.71
N ALA A 81 1.25 -12.70 -4.77
CA ALA A 81 0.38 -12.66 -5.95
C ALA A 81 0.82 -13.65 -7.04
N ASP A 82 1.61 -14.67 -6.69
CA ASP A 82 1.99 -15.78 -7.56
C ASP A 82 1.85 -17.12 -6.82
N ASP A 83 0.64 -17.46 -6.37
CA ASP A 83 0.25 -18.88 -6.29
C ASP A 83 -0.48 -19.22 -7.60
N GLU A 84 0.31 -19.30 -8.68
CA GLU A 84 -0.03 -20.08 -9.86
C GLU A 84 -0.29 -21.50 -9.38
N THR A 85 -1.54 -21.78 -9.01
CA THR A 85 -2.02 -23.14 -8.82
C THR A 85 -1.62 -23.90 -10.09
N PRO A 86 -0.73 -24.92 -10.00
CA PRO A 86 -0.32 -25.62 -11.20
C PRO A 86 -1.56 -26.24 -11.84
N LEU A 87 -1.73 -26.02 -13.14
CA LEU A 87 -2.82 -26.51 -14.01
C LEU A 87 -3.08 -28.03 -13.95
N SER A 88 -2.37 -28.78 -13.11
CA SER A 88 -2.52 -30.22 -12.87
C SER A 88 -3.75 -30.64 -12.06
N LEU A 89 -4.54 -29.71 -11.53
CA LEU A 89 -5.75 -30.03 -10.75
C LEU A 89 -7.03 -29.42 -11.33
N ARG A 90 -7.27 -29.65 -12.63
CA ARG A 90 -8.62 -29.60 -13.20
C ARG A 90 -8.96 -31.01 -13.68
N LEU A 91 -9.69 -31.73 -12.83
CA LEU A 91 -10.43 -32.93 -13.25
C LEU A 91 -11.84 -32.51 -13.66
#